data_AF-A0A1G3Y8X1-F1
#
_entry.id   AF-A0A1G3Y8X1-F1
#
_cell.length_a   1.000
_cell.length_b   1.000
_cell.length_c   1.000
_cell.angle_alpha   90.00
_cell.angle_beta   90.00
_cell.angle_gamma   90.00
#
_symmetry.space_group_name_H-M   'P 1'
#
loop_
_entity.id
_entity.type
_entity.pdbx_description
1 polymer ?
#
loop_
_entity_poly.entity_id
_entity_poly.type
_entity_poly.pdbx_seq_one_letter_code
_entity_poly.pdbx_strand_id
1 'polypeptide(L)'
;MKEVCIKRVIFTVFLCVSLLIFFSDYASAKPHKPPPHGKVWVEVGGKWKLVIAPPGVGPYIWVKGKWVIDPTPPPPGCEWGPPHWVPGYWKGKRWVPGYWVAGYWKPVPLPCPGAIWIIGHWEKGRWIPGYWKGKLPRGRHWVPGHWGPDRRWRHGNWR
;
A
#
# COMPACT_ATOMS: atom_id res chain seq x y z
N MET A 1 -42.12 28.68 27.65
CA MET A 1 -41.80 27.35 27.05
C MET A 1 -41.25 27.40 25.63
N LYS A 2 -41.68 28.32 24.75
CA LYS A 2 -41.21 28.39 23.35
C LYS A 2 -39.73 28.79 23.19
N GLU A 3 -39.22 29.71 24.02
CA GLU A 3 -37.81 30.16 23.94
C GLU A 3 -36.77 29.09 24.30
N VAL A 4 -37.05 28.25 25.29
CA VAL A 4 -36.13 27.18 25.74
C VAL A 4 -35.97 26.12 24.64
N CYS A 5 -37.03 25.87 23.88
CA CYS A 5 -37.02 24.94 22.75
C CYS A 5 -36.16 25.49 21.59
N ILE A 6 -36.29 26.78 21.27
CA ILE A 6 -35.52 27.44 20.20
C ILE A 6 -34.01 27.46 20.52
N LYS A 7 -33.62 27.79 21.75
CA LYS A 7 -32.19 27.78 22.15
C LYS A 7 -31.56 26.39 22.07
N ARG A 8 -32.30 25.33 22.44
CA ARG A 8 -31.82 23.94 22.31
C ARG A 8 -31.68 23.51 20.86
N VAL A 9 -32.64 23.86 20.00
CA VAL A 9 -32.57 23.53 18.57
C VAL A 9 -31.37 24.23 17.90
N ILE A 10 -31.16 25.51 18.17
CA ILE A 10 -30.03 26.26 17.62
C ILE A 10 -28.70 25.65 18.10
N PHE A 11 -28.57 25.33 19.39
CA PHE A 11 -27.35 24.72 19.93
C PHE A 11 -27.06 23.35 19.31
N THR A 12 -28.08 22.51 19.14
CA THR A 12 -27.93 21.20 18.49
C THR A 12 -27.54 21.34 17.03
N VAL A 13 -28.15 22.27 16.27
CA VAL A 13 -27.77 22.54 14.88
C VAL A 13 -26.33 23.04 14.81
N PHE A 14 -25.92 23.94 15.70
CA PHE A 14 -24.54 24.43 15.75
C PHE A 14 -23.55 23.32 16.07
N LEU A 15 -23.88 22.43 17.02
CA LEU A 15 -23.06 21.27 17.38
C LEU A 15 -22.93 20.29 16.20
N CYS A 16 -24.04 20.01 15.50
CA CYS A 16 -24.05 19.14 14.32
C CYS A 16 -23.25 19.74 13.15
N VAL A 17 -23.38 21.03 12.87
CA VAL A 17 -22.60 21.73 11.83
C VAL A 17 -21.11 21.76 12.20
N SER A 18 -20.79 21.98 13.48
CA SER A 18 -19.41 21.92 13.97
C SER A 18 -18.84 20.51 13.80
N LEU A 19 -19.56 19.47 14.20
CA LEU A 19 -19.16 18.08 14.02
C LEU A 19 -18.96 17.74 12.54
N LEU A 20 -19.85 18.19 11.64
CA LEU A 20 -19.70 17.98 10.20
C LEU A 20 -18.46 18.66 9.63
N ILE A 21 -18.11 19.87 10.08
CA ILE A 21 -16.89 20.58 9.67
C ILE A 21 -15.65 19.85 10.23
N PHE A 22 -15.67 19.46 11.51
CA PHE A 22 -14.57 18.73 12.16
C PHE A 22 -14.34 17.35 11.55
N PHE A 23 -15.38 16.62 11.13
CA PHE A 23 -15.22 15.33 10.44
C PHE A 23 -14.86 15.47 8.97
N SER A 24 -15.12 16.63 8.33
CA SER A 24 -14.76 16.84 6.92
C SER A 24 -13.26 16.94 6.70
N ASP A 25 -12.48 17.42 7.68
CA ASP A 25 -11.03 17.59 7.57
C ASP A 25 -10.23 16.28 7.71
N TYR A 26 -10.85 15.18 8.16
CA TYR A 26 -10.18 13.89 8.28
C TYR A 26 -10.15 13.07 6.98
N ALA A 27 -10.92 13.47 5.97
CA ALA A 27 -10.92 12.80 4.67
C ALA A 27 -9.79 13.35 3.77
N SER A 28 -8.54 13.13 4.17
CA SER A 28 -7.41 13.45 3.31
C SER A 28 -7.43 12.52 2.09
N ALA A 29 -7.88 13.07 0.97
CA ALA A 29 -8.08 12.31 -0.25
C ALA A 29 -6.77 11.66 -0.71
N LYS A 30 -6.81 10.36 -1.00
CA LYS A 30 -5.67 9.65 -1.58
C LYS A 30 -5.19 10.37 -2.86
N PRO A 31 -3.88 10.36 -3.15
CA PRO A 31 -3.35 11.00 -4.34
C PRO A 31 -4.01 10.44 -5.61
N HIS A 32 -4.53 11.34 -6.43
CA HIS A 32 -5.25 11.02 -7.67
C HIS A 32 -4.37 11.18 -8.92
N LYS A 33 -3.10 11.58 -8.75
CA LYS A 33 -2.10 11.67 -9.82
C LYS A 33 -0.91 10.75 -9.52
N PRO A 34 -0.32 10.14 -10.55
CA PRO A 34 0.94 9.41 -10.39
C PRO A 34 2.00 10.34 -9.82
N PRO A 35 2.85 9.87 -8.89
CA PRO A 35 4.02 10.63 -8.50
C PRO A 35 4.97 10.78 -9.71
N PRO A 36 5.72 11.89 -9.79
CA PRO A 36 6.81 12.03 -10.76
C PRO A 36 7.84 10.90 -10.64
N HIS A 37 8.64 10.73 -11.69
CA HIS A 37 9.69 9.72 -11.70
C HIS A 37 10.64 9.83 -10.49
N GLY A 38 10.96 8.70 -9.88
CA GLY A 38 11.82 8.64 -8.69
C GLY A 38 11.18 9.16 -7.41
N LYS A 39 9.87 9.44 -7.42
CA LYS A 39 9.13 9.90 -6.23
C LYS A 39 7.97 8.97 -5.91
N VAL A 40 7.52 9.06 -4.67
CA VAL A 40 6.41 8.29 -4.11
C VAL A 40 5.59 9.17 -3.18
N TRP A 41 4.31 8.82 -3.03
CA TRP A 41 3.46 9.45 -2.02
C TRP A 41 3.56 8.70 -0.70
N VAL A 42 3.74 9.44 0.39
CA VAL A 42 3.76 8.93 1.76
C VAL A 42 2.77 9.70 2.61
N GLU A 43 1.98 9.00 3.41
CA GLU A 43 1.06 9.61 4.36
C GLU A 43 1.78 9.94 5.67
N VAL A 44 1.76 11.21 6.08
CA VAL A 44 2.38 11.69 7.32
C VAL A 44 1.35 12.54 8.06
N GLY A 45 0.86 12.05 9.20
CA GLY A 45 -0.13 12.76 10.03
C GLY A 45 -1.42 13.07 9.27
N GLY A 46 -1.91 12.11 8.49
CA GLY A 46 -3.10 12.28 7.65
C GLY A 46 -2.88 13.17 6.42
N LYS A 47 -1.66 13.54 6.06
CA LYS A 47 -1.37 14.32 4.85
C LYS A 47 -0.43 13.58 3.92
N TRP A 48 -0.79 13.51 2.65
CA TRP A 48 0.06 12.92 1.62
C TRP A 48 1.18 13.88 1.22
N LYS A 49 2.42 13.42 1.37
CA LYS A 49 3.63 14.15 1.00
C LYS A 49 4.36 13.41 -0.11
N LEU A 50 4.86 14.17 -1.08
CA LEU A 50 5.68 13.63 -2.16
C LEU A 50 7.14 13.58 -1.69
N VAL A 51 7.73 12.39 -1.70
CA VAL A 51 9.11 12.15 -1.25
C VAL A 51 9.88 11.35 -2.30
N ILE A 52 11.21 11.35 -2.20
CA ILE A 52 12.06 10.50 -3.06
C ILE A 52 11.72 9.04 -2.77
N ALA A 53 11.72 8.20 -3.81
CA ALA A 53 11.45 6.76 -3.68
C ALA A 53 12.44 6.08 -2.72
N PRO A 54 12.03 4.99 -2.04
CA PRO A 54 12.94 4.23 -1.19
C PRO A 54 14.11 3.68 -2.02
N PRO A 55 15.26 3.43 -1.38
CA PRO A 55 16.50 3.05 -2.08
C PRO A 55 16.45 1.63 -2.67
N GLY A 56 15.37 0.87 -2.46
CA GLY A 56 15.20 -0.44 -3.06
C GLY A 56 13.75 -0.93 -3.03
N VAL A 57 13.55 -2.15 -3.53
CA VAL A 57 12.23 -2.78 -3.62
C VAL A 57 11.73 -3.39 -2.31
N GLY A 58 12.57 -3.45 -1.27
CA GLY A 58 12.23 -4.08 0.00
C GLY A 58 11.23 -3.29 0.86
N PRO A 59 10.84 -3.86 2.01
CA PRO A 59 9.97 -3.19 2.96
C PRO A 59 10.70 -2.03 3.64
N TYR A 60 10.27 -0.81 3.29
CA TYR A 60 10.74 0.44 3.87
C TYR A 60 9.57 1.20 4.49
N ILE A 61 9.82 1.84 5.62
CA ILE A 61 8.90 2.77 6.27
C ILE A 61 9.51 4.17 6.31
N TRP A 62 8.66 5.19 6.23
CA TRP A 62 9.09 6.58 6.26
C TRP A 62 9.02 7.11 7.69
N VAL A 63 10.18 7.39 8.29
CA VAL A 63 10.31 7.82 9.69
C VAL A 63 11.15 9.09 9.75
N LYS A 64 10.62 10.15 10.37
CA LYS A 64 11.33 11.42 10.61
C LYS A 64 12.06 11.96 9.37
N GLY A 65 11.44 11.86 8.20
CA GLY A 65 11.99 12.40 6.95
C GLY A 65 13.00 11.50 6.23
N LYS A 66 13.13 10.23 6.63
CA LYS A 66 14.04 9.26 6.01
C LYS A 66 13.37 7.92 5.80
N TRP A 67 13.81 7.21 4.77
CA TRP A 67 13.49 5.79 4.60
C TRP A 67 14.33 4.96 5.56
N VAL A 68 13.67 4.12 6.34
CA VAL A 68 14.31 3.10 7.17
C VAL A 68 13.74 1.73 6.80
N ILE A 69 14.54 0.69 6.94
CA ILE A 69 14.07 -0.68 6.77
C ILE A 69 12.93 -0.92 7.77
N ASP A 70 11.84 -1.51 7.30
CA ASP A 70 10.77 -1.97 8.18
C ASP A 70 11.33 -3.08 9.09
N PRO A 71 11.40 -2.87 10.42
CA PRO A 71 11.90 -3.88 11.33
C PRO A 71 10.90 -5.03 11.55
N THR A 72 9.66 -4.89 11.06
CA THR A 72 8.61 -5.88 11.23
C THR A 72 8.98 -7.16 10.46
N PRO A 73 9.03 -8.32 11.14
CA PRO A 73 9.27 -9.58 10.47
C PRO A 73 8.23 -9.83 9.37
N PRO A 74 8.64 -10.25 8.17
CA PRO A 74 7.71 -10.55 7.09
C PRO A 74 6.74 -11.66 7.49
N PRO A 75 5.45 -11.53 7.16
CA PRO A 75 4.51 -12.60 7.40
C PRO A 75 4.92 -13.88 6.62
N PRO A 76 4.79 -15.08 7.23
CA PRO A 76 5.00 -16.33 6.53
C PRO A 76 4.06 -16.45 5.32
N GLY A 77 4.57 -16.98 4.21
CA GLY A 77 3.80 -17.16 2.98
C GLY A 77 3.45 -15.85 2.26
N CYS A 78 4.07 -14.71 2.62
CA CYS A 78 3.80 -13.43 1.98
C CYS A 78 5.03 -12.88 1.24
N GLU A 79 4.78 -12.24 0.10
CA GLU A 79 5.77 -11.43 -0.60
C GLU A 79 5.52 -9.93 -0.39
N TRP A 80 6.59 -9.14 -0.44
CA TRP A 80 6.48 -7.69 -0.37
C TRP A 80 6.20 -7.10 -1.76
N GLY A 81 5.11 -6.33 -1.86
CA GLY A 81 4.84 -5.44 -2.98
C GLY A 81 5.34 -4.03 -2.67
N PRO A 82 6.30 -3.46 -3.43
CA PRO A 82 6.73 -2.08 -3.26
C PRO A 82 5.59 -1.11 -3.59
N PRO A 83 5.65 0.11 -3.05
CA PRO A 83 4.63 1.11 -3.32
C PRO A 83 4.64 1.51 -4.80
N HIS A 84 3.46 1.67 -5.40
CA HIS A 84 3.34 1.86 -6.84
C HIS A 84 2.05 2.59 -7.24
N TRP A 85 2.06 3.15 -8.45
CA TRP A 85 0.89 3.77 -9.06
C TRP A 85 0.10 2.72 -9.85
N VAL A 86 -1.20 2.65 -9.60
CA VAL A 86 -2.14 1.87 -10.41
C VAL A 86 -2.81 2.84 -11.41
N PRO A 87 -2.59 2.69 -12.72
CA PRO A 87 -3.27 3.51 -13.72
C PRO A 87 -4.79 3.36 -13.66
N GLY A 88 -5.50 4.43 -13.98
CA GLY A 88 -6.95 4.36 -14.16
C GLY A 88 -7.32 3.45 -15.32
N TYR A 89 -8.51 2.85 -15.23
CA TYR A 89 -8.99 1.90 -16.23
C TYR A 89 -10.52 1.97 -16.37
N TRP A 90 -11.01 1.53 -17.53
CA TRP A 90 -12.44 1.37 -17.75
C TRP A 90 -12.92 0.02 -17.22
N LYS A 91 -13.99 0.02 -16.42
CA LYS A 91 -14.71 -1.17 -16.00
C LYS A 91 -16.12 -1.12 -16.59
N GLY A 92 -16.32 -1.77 -17.73
CA GLY A 92 -17.53 -1.59 -18.54
C GLY A 92 -17.65 -0.13 -19.00
N LYS A 93 -18.78 0.52 -18.72
CA LYS A 93 -19.02 1.95 -19.05
C LYS A 93 -18.54 2.93 -17.97
N ARG A 94 -17.92 2.46 -16.89
CA ARG A 94 -17.48 3.31 -15.75
C ARG A 94 -15.96 3.49 -15.76
N TRP A 95 -15.51 4.74 -15.69
CA TRP A 95 -14.10 5.06 -15.45
C TRP A 95 -13.74 4.86 -13.97
N VAL A 96 -12.67 4.12 -13.71
CA VAL A 96 -12.06 3.98 -12.39
C VAL A 96 -10.79 4.83 -12.38
N PRO A 97 -10.71 5.90 -11.55
CA PRO A 97 -9.50 6.71 -11.43
C PRO A 97 -8.30 5.88 -10.97
N GLY A 98 -7.12 6.26 -11.45
CA GLY A 98 -5.88 5.70 -10.93
C GLY A 98 -5.66 6.09 -9.48
N TYR A 99 -4.85 5.31 -8.77
CA TYR A 99 -4.60 5.54 -7.35
C TYR A 99 -3.21 5.05 -6.94
N TRP A 100 -2.71 5.65 -5.86
CA TRP A 100 -1.48 5.23 -5.23
C TRP A 100 -1.70 4.06 -4.28
N VAL A 101 -0.81 3.07 -4.34
CA VAL A 101 -0.76 1.92 -3.45
C VAL A 101 0.50 2.03 -2.59
N ALA A 102 0.31 2.13 -1.28
CA ALA A 102 1.41 2.01 -0.33
C ALA A 102 1.99 0.58 -0.36
N GLY A 103 3.24 0.41 0.07
CA GLY A 103 3.86 -0.92 0.11
C GLY A 103 3.08 -1.87 1.03
N TYR A 104 3.00 -3.14 0.67
CA TYR A 104 2.16 -4.11 1.36
C TYR A 104 2.67 -5.54 1.25
N TRP A 105 2.28 -6.36 2.22
CA TRP A 105 2.46 -7.80 2.17
C TRP A 105 1.30 -8.46 1.43
N LYS A 106 1.63 -9.32 0.47
CA LYS A 106 0.65 -10.08 -0.30
C LYS A 106 0.83 -11.57 -0.03
N PRO A 107 -0.24 -12.30 0.34
CA PRO A 107 -0.20 -13.75 0.43
C PRO A 107 0.16 -14.40 -0.91
N VAL A 108 1.05 -15.37 -0.85
CA VAL A 108 1.47 -16.20 -1.96
C VAL A 108 0.85 -17.59 -1.79
N PRO A 109 0.05 -18.07 -2.75
CA PRO A 109 -0.55 -19.40 -2.68
C PRO A 109 0.50 -20.51 -2.57
N LEU A 110 0.20 -21.52 -1.74
CA LEU A 110 0.97 -22.76 -1.66
C LEU A 110 0.91 -23.48 -3.01
N PRO A 111 2.05 -23.79 -3.66
CA PRO A 111 2.05 -24.45 -4.96
C PRO A 111 1.54 -25.89 -4.94
N CYS A 112 1.91 -26.63 -3.89
CA CYS A 112 1.67 -28.06 -3.74
C CYS A 112 1.96 -28.49 -2.29
N PRO A 113 1.36 -29.60 -1.83
CA PRO A 113 1.67 -30.16 -0.53
C PRO A 113 3.17 -30.48 -0.38
N GLY A 114 3.77 -30.08 0.75
CA GLY A 114 5.18 -30.31 1.06
C GLY A 114 6.15 -29.25 0.53
N ALA A 115 5.67 -28.19 -0.12
CA ALA A 115 6.50 -27.02 -0.38
C ALA A 115 6.76 -26.22 0.90
N ILE A 116 7.97 -25.69 1.05
CA ILE A 116 8.41 -24.93 2.22
C ILE A 116 8.56 -23.47 1.80
N TRP A 117 7.95 -22.56 2.56
CA TRP A 117 8.13 -21.13 2.34
C TRP A 117 9.43 -20.66 2.98
N ILE A 118 10.28 -20.01 2.18
CA ILE A 118 11.43 -19.27 2.67
C ILE A 118 11.01 -17.82 2.81
N ILE A 119 11.02 -17.32 4.05
CA ILE A 119 10.62 -15.95 4.38
C ILE A 119 11.60 -14.96 3.72
N GLY A 120 11.06 -13.88 3.16
CA GLY A 120 11.89 -12.80 2.63
C GLY A 120 12.76 -12.18 3.72
N HIS A 121 13.94 -11.71 3.38
CA HIS A 121 14.87 -11.17 4.37
C HIS A 121 15.84 -10.17 3.74
N TRP A 122 16.48 -9.39 4.60
CA TRP A 122 17.56 -8.50 4.20
C TRP A 122 18.89 -9.24 4.27
N GLU A 123 19.64 -9.20 3.18
CA GLU A 123 21.02 -9.70 3.12
C GLU A 123 21.91 -8.61 2.55
N LYS A 124 22.94 -8.19 3.32
CA LYS A 124 23.94 -7.17 2.91
C LYS A 124 23.30 -5.89 2.33
N GLY A 125 22.22 -5.41 2.94
CA GLY A 125 21.50 -4.19 2.51
C GLY A 125 20.58 -4.37 1.29
N ARG A 126 20.45 -5.59 0.75
CA ARG A 126 19.53 -5.94 -0.33
C ARG A 126 18.37 -6.76 0.20
N TRP A 127 17.18 -6.45 -0.28
CA TRP A 127 16.00 -7.27 0.00
C TRP A 127 16.00 -8.52 -0.89
N ILE A 128 15.87 -9.68 -0.25
CA ILE A 128 15.63 -10.96 -0.88
C ILE A 128 14.15 -11.29 -0.71
N PRO A 129 13.35 -11.27 -1.79
CA PRO A 129 11.94 -11.65 -1.72
C PRO A 129 11.78 -13.10 -1.24
N GLY A 130 10.69 -13.36 -0.51
CA GLY A 130 10.34 -14.72 -0.12
C GLY A 130 10.03 -15.60 -1.34
N TYR A 131 10.23 -16.90 -1.19
CA TYR A 131 10.04 -17.87 -2.26
C TYR A 131 9.73 -19.27 -1.73
N TRP A 132 9.17 -20.12 -2.59
CA TRP A 132 8.94 -21.53 -2.30
C TRP A 132 10.17 -22.38 -2.63
N LYS A 133 10.54 -23.27 -1.71
CA LYS A 133 11.59 -24.29 -1.86
C LYS A 133 10.99 -25.69 -1.70
N GLY A 134 11.58 -26.72 -2.32
CA GLY A 134 11.23 -28.13 -2.10
C GLY A 134 10.63 -28.82 -3.35
N LYS A 135 9.66 -29.72 -3.16
CA LYS A 135 8.99 -30.45 -4.25
C LYS A 135 8.04 -29.51 -4.98
N LEU A 136 8.54 -28.78 -5.97
CA LEU A 136 7.77 -27.79 -6.74
C LEU A 136 6.94 -28.45 -7.86
N PRO A 137 5.96 -27.75 -8.46
CA PRO A 137 5.21 -28.27 -9.60
C PRO A 137 6.18 -28.67 -10.73
N ARG A 138 6.00 -29.86 -11.32
CA ARG A 138 6.93 -30.40 -12.34
C ARG A 138 7.11 -29.40 -13.49
N GLY A 139 8.37 -29.06 -13.76
CA GLY A 139 8.74 -28.16 -14.86
C GLY A 139 8.53 -26.67 -14.61
N ARG A 140 8.09 -26.26 -13.40
CA ARG A 140 7.89 -24.85 -13.05
C ARG A 140 8.88 -24.37 -12.01
N HIS A 141 9.27 -23.10 -12.09
CA HIS A 141 10.07 -22.41 -11.09
C HIS A 141 9.34 -21.15 -10.58
N TRP A 142 9.66 -20.76 -9.35
CA TRP A 142 9.14 -19.52 -8.78
C TRP A 142 9.91 -18.34 -9.34
N VAL A 143 9.18 -17.37 -9.91
CA VAL A 143 9.74 -16.07 -10.30
C VAL A 143 9.33 -15.06 -9.23
N PRO A 144 10.28 -14.47 -8.47
CA PRO A 144 9.98 -13.43 -7.52
C PRO A 144 9.31 -12.21 -8.16
N GLY A 145 8.58 -11.46 -7.34
CA GLY A 145 8.00 -10.19 -7.77
C GLY A 145 9.08 -9.24 -8.29
N HIS A 146 8.79 -8.55 -9.39
CA HIS A 146 9.71 -7.66 -10.08
C HIS A 146 9.00 -6.54 -10.82
N TRP A 147 9.74 -5.49 -11.13
CA TRP A 147 9.28 -4.44 -12.03
C TRP A 147 9.37 -4.91 -13.49
N GLY A 148 8.25 -4.86 -14.20
CA GLY A 148 8.25 -5.05 -15.65
C GLY A 148 8.86 -3.87 -16.39
N PRO A 149 9.16 -4.03 -17.70
CA PRO A 149 9.65 -2.93 -18.54
C PRO A 149 8.65 -1.77 -18.64
N ASP A 150 7.37 -2.05 -18.41
CA ASP A 150 6.26 -1.10 -18.34
C ASP A 150 6.16 -0.36 -17.00
N ARG A 151 7.15 -0.51 -16.10
CA ARG A 151 7.17 0.07 -14.75
C ARG A 151 5.95 -0.31 -13.91
N ARG A 152 5.36 -1.47 -14.19
CA ARG A 152 4.32 -2.07 -13.36
C ARG A 152 4.93 -3.15 -12.49
N TRP A 153 4.55 -3.15 -11.22
CA TRP A 153 4.95 -4.22 -10.31
C TRP A 153 4.21 -5.49 -10.71
N ARG A 154 4.96 -6.57 -10.91
CA ARG A 154 4.45 -7.92 -11.12
C ARG A 154 4.74 -8.70 -9.87
N HIS A 155 3.67 -9.17 -9.24
CA HIS A 155 3.77 -10.10 -8.12
C HIS A 155 4.37 -11.43 -8.57
N GLY A 156 5.03 -12.11 -7.64
CA GLY A 156 5.69 -13.36 -7.92
C GLY A 156 4.71 -14.41 -8.41
N ASN A 157 5.19 -15.25 -9.33
CA ASN A 157 4.36 -16.26 -9.94
C ASN A 157 5.16 -17.49 -10.38
N TRP A 158 4.46 -18.60 -10.55
CA TRP A 158 5.01 -19.82 -11.14
C TRP A 158 5.12 -19.66 -12.65
N ARG A 159 6.29 -19.98 -13.21
CA ARG A 159 6.53 -20.10 -14.65
C ARG A 159 6.94 -21.51 -14.99
#